data_AF-A0A969M4A7-F1
#
_entry.id   AF-A0A969M4A7-F1
#
_cell.length_a   1.000
_cell.length_b   1.000
_cell.length_c   1.000
_cell.angle_alpha   90.00
_cell.angle_beta   90.00
_cell.angle_gamma   90.00
#
_symmetry.space_group_name_H-M   'P 1'
#
loop_
_entity.id
_entity.type
_entity.pdbx_description
1 polymer ?
#
loop_
_entity_poly.entity_id
_entity_poly.type
_entity_poly.pdbx_seq_one_letter_code
_entity_poly.pdbx_strand_id
1 'polypeptide(L)'
;MALLQGADLFAAAVATLLVAHVVRCIRWATLFPSLSRVRHSDLLTGLSVGYLVNALLPFRVGELIRILYVHWRGKVQLAYVVATVVLERVLDILVVGAILFAFGAAGRLPWSDATAVVIGLVAVGGTV
;
A
#
# COMPACT_ATOMS: atom_id res chain seq x y z
N MET A 1 -0.08 32.31 -16.55
CA MET A 1 0.95 31.87 -15.58
C MET A 1 0.42 30.83 -14.58
N ALA A 2 -0.74 31.05 -13.94
CA ALA A 2 -1.33 30.08 -12.97
C ALA A 2 -1.69 28.70 -13.56
N LEU A 3 -2.11 28.64 -14.84
CA LEU A 3 -2.41 27.37 -15.53
C LEU A 3 -1.17 26.49 -15.76
N LEU A 4 0.01 27.10 -15.94
CA LEU A 4 1.27 26.35 -16.11
C LEU A 4 1.73 25.74 -14.78
N GLN A 5 1.62 26.49 -13.68
CA GLN A 5 1.91 25.97 -12.34
C GLN A 5 0.99 24.80 -11.95
N GLY A 6 -0.28 24.83 -12.36
CA GLY A 6 -1.20 23.70 -12.15
C GLY A 6 -0.81 22.44 -12.93
N ALA A 7 -0.33 22.61 -14.17
CA ALA A 7 0.14 21.49 -15.00
C ALA A 7 1.43 20.86 -14.44
N ASP A 8 2.37 21.68 -13.95
CA ASP A 8 3.62 21.22 -13.34
C ASP A 8 3.36 20.43 -12.05
N LEU A 9 2.47 20.94 -11.18
CA LEU A 9 2.05 20.25 -9.96
C LEU A 9 1.33 18.94 -10.26
N PHE A 10 0.46 18.92 -11.28
CA PHE A 10 -0.21 17.70 -11.71
C PHE A 10 0.78 16.66 -12.22
N ALA A 11 1.73 17.06 -13.06
CA ALA A 11 2.78 16.17 -13.55
C ALA A 11 3.63 15.61 -12.40
N ALA A 12 4.01 16.46 -11.43
CA ALA A 12 4.74 16.04 -10.25
C ALA A 12 3.95 15.05 -9.37
N ALA A 13 2.64 15.27 -9.19
CA ALA A 13 1.77 14.36 -8.46
C ALA A 13 1.67 12.99 -9.14
N VAL A 14 1.46 12.97 -10.47
CA VAL A 14 1.43 11.73 -11.26
C VAL A 14 2.76 10.98 -11.17
N ALA A 15 3.89 11.69 -11.35
CA ALA A 15 5.21 11.09 -11.24
C ALA A 15 5.45 10.47 -9.86
N THR A 16 5.11 11.21 -8.79
CA THR A 16 5.25 10.74 -7.41
C THR A 16 4.38 9.50 -7.15
N LEU A 17 3.14 9.49 -7.66
CA LEU A 17 2.24 8.34 -7.56
C LEU A 17 2.82 7.10 -8.25
N LEU A 18 3.35 7.25 -9.47
CA LEU A 18 3.96 6.16 -10.23
C LEU A 18 5.19 5.60 -9.52
N VAL A 19 6.08 6.48 -9.02
CA VAL A 19 7.27 6.07 -8.26
C VAL A 19 6.86 5.32 -7.00
N ALA A 20 5.90 5.84 -6.23
CA ALA A 20 5.39 5.19 -5.04
C ALA A 20 4.81 3.79 -5.35
N HIS A 21 4.12 3.65 -6.48
CA HIS A 21 3.60 2.37 -6.97
C HIS A 21 4.70 1.34 -7.23
N VAL A 22 5.76 1.76 -7.92
CA VAL A 22 6.91 0.89 -8.23
C VAL A 22 7.64 0.49 -6.95
N VAL A 23 7.89 1.43 -6.04
CA VAL A 23 8.54 1.16 -4.75
C VAL A 23 7.73 0.17 -3.93
N ARG A 24 6.40 0.34 -3.87
CA ARG A 24 5.50 -0.60 -3.19
C ARG A 24 5.59 -2.00 -3.81
N CYS A 25 5.65 -2.09 -5.14
CA CYS A 25 5.83 -3.36 -5.82
C CYS A 25 7.16 -4.05 -5.46
N ILE A 26 8.26 -3.30 -5.44
CA ILE A 26 9.58 -3.82 -5.05
C ILE A 26 9.54 -4.32 -3.59
N ARG A 27 9.00 -3.52 -2.67
CA ARG A 27 8.84 -3.90 -1.26
C ARG A 27 7.96 -5.12 -1.07
N TRP A 28 6.87 -5.24 -1.84
CA TRP A 28 6.01 -6.41 -1.74
C TRP A 28 6.69 -7.68 -2.27
N ALA A 29 7.50 -7.54 -3.32
CA ALA A 29 8.27 -8.66 -3.87
C ALA A 29 9.24 -9.28 -2.86
N THR A 30 9.81 -8.50 -1.93
CA THR A 30 10.72 -9.02 -0.91
C THR A 30 10.02 -9.91 0.12
N LEU A 31 8.69 -9.89 0.19
CA LEU A 31 7.91 -10.75 1.07
C LEU A 31 7.64 -12.13 0.46
N PHE A 32 7.97 -12.36 -0.82
CA PHE A 32 7.80 -13.67 -1.46
C PHE A 32 9.08 -14.51 -1.40
N PRO A 33 8.98 -15.85 -1.34
CA PRO A 33 10.14 -16.71 -1.35
C PRO A 33 10.85 -16.63 -2.71
N SER A 34 12.18 -16.75 -2.71
CA SER A 34 12.99 -16.76 -3.93
C SER A 34 12.62 -17.89 -4.92
N LEU A 35 12.01 -18.97 -4.45
CA LEU A 35 11.51 -20.07 -5.28
C LEU A 35 10.15 -19.79 -5.95
N SER A 36 9.49 -18.68 -5.62
CA SER A 36 8.23 -18.31 -6.27
C SER A 36 8.48 -17.89 -7.72
N ARG A 37 7.56 -18.23 -8.64
CA ARG A 37 7.64 -17.80 -10.06
C ARG A 37 7.14 -16.36 -10.27
N VAL A 38 6.93 -15.63 -9.19
CA VAL A 38 6.34 -14.31 -9.19
C VAL A 38 7.35 -13.30 -9.73
N ARG A 39 7.06 -12.71 -10.89
CA ARG A 39 7.88 -11.62 -11.43
C ARG A 39 7.41 -10.29 -10.83
N HIS A 40 8.32 -9.32 -10.70
CA HIS A 40 7.95 -7.95 -10.31
C HIS A 40 6.87 -7.35 -11.23
N SER A 41 6.88 -7.70 -12.52
CA SER A 41 5.84 -7.27 -13.46
C SER A 41 4.46 -7.83 -13.10
N ASP A 42 4.37 -9.10 -12.69
CA ASP A 42 3.08 -9.69 -12.28
C ASP A 42 2.58 -9.01 -10.99
N LEU A 43 3.47 -8.69 -10.05
CA LEU A 43 3.10 -7.96 -8.84
C LEU A 43 2.61 -6.55 -9.14
N LEU A 44 3.28 -5.85 -10.06
CA LEU A 44 2.90 -4.51 -10.49
C LEU A 44 1.54 -4.52 -11.20
N THR A 45 1.29 -5.50 -12.07
CA THR A 45 -0.01 -5.68 -12.72
C THR A 45 -1.09 -6.01 -11.70
N GLY A 46 -0.84 -6.94 -10.77
CA GLY A 46 -1.79 -7.29 -9.72
C GLY A 46 -2.16 -6.10 -8.83
N LEU A 47 -1.17 -5.29 -8.43
CA LEU A 47 -1.38 -4.03 -7.72
C LEU A 47 -2.23 -3.07 -8.55
N SER A 48 -1.82 -2.79 -9.79
CA SER A 48 -2.50 -1.80 -10.66
C SER A 48 -3.95 -2.18 -10.94
N VAL A 49 -4.23 -3.46 -11.23
CA VAL A 49 -5.58 -3.97 -11.43
C VAL A 49 -6.40 -3.87 -10.14
N GLY A 50 -5.79 -4.18 -8.99
CA GLY A 50 -6.44 -4.00 -7.69
C GLY A 50 -6.84 -2.54 -7.44
N TYR A 51 -5.97 -1.57 -7.72
CA TYR A 51 -6.31 -0.15 -7.60
C TYR A 51 -7.40 0.28 -8.56
N LEU A 52 -7.34 -0.17 -9.81
CA LEU A 52 -8.38 0.12 -10.80
C LEU A 52 -9.74 -0.39 -10.32
N VAL A 53 -9.80 -1.63 -9.83
CA VAL A 53 -11.03 -2.22 -9.31
C VAL A 53 -11.52 -1.46 -8.09
N ASN A 54 -10.63 -1.06 -7.18
CA ASN A 54 -10.98 -0.25 -6.02
C ASN A 54 -11.50 1.15 -6.40
N ALA A 55 -11.09 1.69 -7.55
CA ALA A 55 -11.60 2.96 -8.06
C ALA A 55 -12.99 2.81 -8.70
N LEU A 56 -13.30 1.64 -9.26
CA LEU A 56 -14.55 1.38 -9.96
C LEU A 56 -15.64 0.76 -9.09
N LEU A 57 -15.26 -0.09 -8.12
CA LEU A 57 -16.18 -0.85 -7.29
C LEU A 57 -16.12 -0.40 -5.83
N PRO A 58 -17.28 -0.25 -5.16
CA PRO A 58 -17.34 -0.07 -3.71
C PRO A 58 -16.86 -1.35 -3.00
N PHE A 59 -16.56 -1.25 -1.71
CA PHE A 59 -16.12 -2.36 -0.84
C PHE A 59 -14.74 -2.96 -1.15
N ARG A 60 -13.89 -2.25 -1.91
CA ARG A 60 -12.45 -2.54 -2.06
C ARG A 60 -12.13 -3.98 -2.49
N VAL A 61 -12.96 -4.51 -3.39
CA VAL A 61 -12.82 -5.85 -4.02
C VAL A 61 -11.47 -6.03 -4.73
N GLY A 62 -10.79 -4.94 -5.07
CA GLY A 62 -9.49 -4.96 -5.71
C GLY A 62 -8.38 -5.63 -4.88
N GLU A 63 -8.46 -5.61 -3.54
CA GLU A 63 -7.50 -6.33 -2.68
C GLU A 63 -7.59 -7.84 -2.91
N LEU A 64 -8.83 -8.36 -2.97
CA LEU A 64 -9.14 -9.74 -3.30
C LEU A 64 -8.63 -10.10 -4.71
N ILE A 65 -8.85 -9.23 -5.69
CA ILE A 65 -8.37 -9.47 -7.06
C ILE A 65 -6.84 -9.50 -7.11
N ARG A 66 -6.14 -8.60 -6.40
CA ARG A 66 -4.67 -8.63 -6.29
C ARG A 66 -4.18 -9.96 -5.71
N ILE A 67 -4.80 -10.43 -4.63
CA ILE A 67 -4.45 -11.69 -3.97
C ILE A 67 -4.65 -12.87 -4.93
N LEU A 68 -5.82 -12.96 -5.57
CA LEU A 68 -6.15 -14.04 -6.51
C LEU A 68 -5.25 -14.02 -7.74
N TYR A 69 -4.98 -12.83 -8.30
CA TYR A 69 -4.10 -12.66 -9.44
C TYR A 69 -2.69 -13.18 -9.14
N VAL A 70 -2.11 -12.77 -8.01
CA VAL A 70 -0.74 -13.18 -7.64
C VAL A 70 -0.68 -14.66 -7.25
N HIS A 71 -1.72 -15.20 -6.61
CA HIS A 71 -1.86 -16.64 -6.39
C HIS A 71 -1.79 -17.43 -7.71
N TRP A 72 -2.58 -17.05 -8.71
CA TRP A 72 -2.63 -17.75 -10.01
C TRP A 72 -1.35 -17.59 -10.82
N ARG A 73 -0.79 -16.38 -10.88
CA ARG A 73 0.44 -16.11 -11.66
C ARG A 73 1.69 -16.69 -11.01
N GLY A 74 1.79 -16.54 -9.69
CA GLY A 74 2.92 -16.98 -8.89
C GLY A 74 2.96 -18.47 -8.59
N LYS A 75 1.81 -19.16 -8.71
CA LYS A 75 1.59 -20.52 -8.20
C LYS A 75 1.98 -20.67 -6.73
N VAL A 76 1.78 -19.60 -5.95
CA VAL A 76 2.05 -19.54 -4.52
C VAL A 76 0.76 -19.84 -3.77
N GLN A 77 0.78 -20.56 -2.65
CA GLN A 77 -0.42 -20.87 -1.88
C GLN A 77 -1.21 -19.60 -1.51
N LEU A 78 -2.53 -19.60 -1.69
CA LEU A 78 -3.40 -18.44 -1.44
C LEU A 78 -3.21 -17.88 -0.01
N ALA A 79 -3.16 -18.77 0.98
CA ALA A 79 -2.94 -18.41 2.38
C ALA A 79 -1.62 -17.64 2.59
N TYR A 80 -0.57 -17.99 1.84
CA TYR A 80 0.70 -17.29 1.90
C TYR A 80 0.57 -15.88 1.29
N VAL A 81 -0.09 -15.74 0.14
CA VAL A 81 -0.31 -14.43 -0.48
C VAL A 81 -1.10 -13.51 0.47
N VAL A 82 -2.16 -14.04 1.09
CA VAL A 82 -2.92 -13.32 2.13
C VAL A 82 -2.01 -12.93 3.30
N ALA A 83 -1.18 -13.86 3.79
CA ALA A 83 -0.24 -13.56 4.88
C ALA A 83 0.73 -12.43 4.51
N THR A 84 1.24 -12.38 3.28
CA THR A 84 2.11 -11.27 2.84
C THR A 84 1.39 -9.92 2.83
N VAL A 85 0.11 -9.89 2.44
CA VAL A 85 -0.70 -8.67 2.45
C VAL A 85 -0.97 -8.22 3.88
N VAL A 86 -1.37 -9.14 4.76
CA VAL A 86 -1.59 -8.83 6.19
C VAL A 86 -0.31 -8.34 6.83
N LEU A 87 0.82 -8.99 6.56
CA LEU A 87 2.13 -8.57 7.06
C LEU A 87 2.49 -7.16 6.57
N GLU A 88 2.23 -6.84 5.31
CA GLU A 88 2.42 -5.49 4.76
C GLU A 88 1.62 -4.45 5.58
N ARG A 89 0.36 -4.75 5.91
CA ARG A 89 -0.49 -3.85 6.71
C ARG A 89 0.00 -3.66 8.13
N VAL A 90 0.40 -4.76 8.78
CA VAL A 90 0.96 -4.71 10.14
C VAL A 90 2.23 -3.86 10.15
N LEU A 91 3.14 -4.07 9.19
CA LEU A 91 4.36 -3.29 9.08
C LEU A 91 4.07 -1.80 8.84
N ASP A 92 3.11 -1.46 7.97
CA ASP A 92 2.72 -0.07 7.73
C ASP A 92 2.18 0.60 9.01
N ILE A 93 1.31 -0.08 9.77
CA ILE A 93 0.79 0.42 11.07
C ILE A 93 1.93 0.61 12.09
N LEU A 94 2.85 -0.35 12.17
CA LEU A 94 3.99 -0.27 13.10
C LEU A 94 4.92 0.89 12.76
N VAL A 95 5.26 1.08 11.48
CA VAL A 95 6.13 2.18 11.04
C VAL A 95 5.46 3.52 11.31
N VAL A 96 4.18 3.68 10.95
CA VAL A 96 3.45 4.92 11.23
C VAL A 96 3.34 5.17 12.73
N GLY A 97 3.03 4.14 13.52
CA GLY A 97 2.99 4.23 14.98
C GLY A 97 4.34 4.66 15.57
N ALA A 98 5.45 4.11 15.08
CA ALA A 98 6.79 4.49 15.51
C ALA A 98 7.12 5.95 15.16
N ILE A 99 6.73 6.42 13.97
CA ILE A 99 6.88 7.81 13.56
C ILE A 99 6.07 8.71 14.50
N LEU A 100 4.79 8.42 14.70
CA LEU A 100 3.92 9.22 15.58
C LEU A 100 4.44 9.26 17.01
N PHE A 101 4.92 8.14 17.53
CA PHE A 101 5.57 8.07 18.84
C PHE A 101 6.80 8.97 18.92
N ALA A 102 7.68 8.95 17.90
CA ALA A 102 8.85 9.83 17.86
C ALA A 102 8.48 11.32 17.83
N PHE A 103 7.41 11.70 17.12
CA PHE A 103 6.90 13.07 17.10
C PHE A 103 6.26 13.48 18.42
N GLY A 104 5.50 12.58 19.06
CA GLY A 104 4.92 12.81 20.39
C GLY A 104 5.99 12.95 21.47
N ALA A 105 6.99 12.06 21.47
CA ALA A 105 8.13 12.13 22.39
C ALA A 105 8.98 13.40 22.20
N ALA A 106 9.05 13.93 20.97
CA ALA A 106 9.69 15.20 20.67
C ALA A 106 8.84 16.44 21.02
N GLY A 107 7.64 16.26 21.57
CA GLY A 107 6.70 17.34 21.90
C GLY A 107 6.12 18.06 20.67
N ARG A 108 6.27 17.50 19.47
CA ARG A 108 5.77 18.10 18.21
C ARG A 108 4.34 17.73 17.89
N LEU A 109 3.78 16.72 18.57
CA LEU A 109 2.43 16.22 18.33
C LEU A 109 1.75 15.88 19.66
N PRO A 110 0.51 16.35 19.91
CA PRO A 110 -0.29 15.90 21.05
C PRO A 110 -0.59 14.40 20.96
N TRP A 111 -0.56 13.69 22.10
CA TRP A 111 -0.85 12.25 22.15
C TRP A 111 -2.29 11.90 21.74
N SER A 112 -3.24 12.83 21.89
CA SER A 112 -4.60 12.70 21.38
C SER A 112 -4.64 12.52 19.86
N ASP A 113 -3.80 13.27 19.16
CA ASP A 113 -3.80 13.31 17.70
C ASP A 113 -3.06 12.09 17.16
N ALA A 114 -1.96 11.70 17.81
CA ALA A 114 -1.25 10.46 17.52
C ALA A 114 -2.16 9.23 17.64
N THR A 115 -2.90 9.13 18.73
CA THR A 115 -3.81 7.99 18.98
C THR A 115 -5.00 8.00 18.04
N ALA A 116 -5.56 9.18 17.70
CA ALA A 116 -6.62 9.31 16.70
C ALA A 116 -6.18 8.83 15.31
N VAL A 117 -4.95 9.15 14.88
CA VAL A 117 -4.41 8.67 13.60
C VAL A 117 -4.22 7.16 13.60
N VAL A 118 -3.72 6.57 14.69
CA VAL A 118 -3.57 5.10 14.80
C VAL A 118 -4.93 4.41 14.78
N ILE A 119 -5.90 4.90 15.54
CA ILE A 119 -7.28 4.37 15.54
C ILE A 119 -7.91 4.50 14.16
N GLY A 120 -7.75 5.66 13.52
CA GLY A 120 -8.17 5.89 12.14
C GLY A 120 -7.54 4.90 11.18
N LEU A 121 -6.23 4.63 11.30
CA LEU A 121 -5.52 3.66 10.48
C LEU A 121 -5.87 2.21 10.78
N VAL A 122 -6.31 1.85 11.99
CA VAL A 122 -6.79 0.50 12.29
C VAL A 122 -8.22 0.32 11.79
N ALA A 123 -9.08 1.33 11.97
CA ALA A 123 -10.43 1.33 11.44
C ALA A 123 -10.43 1.32 9.91
N VAL A 124 -9.57 2.14 9.30
CA VAL A 124 -9.39 2.20 7.86
C VAL A 124 -8.54 1.01 7.39
N GLY A 125 -7.52 0.57 8.13
CA GLY A 125 -6.65 -0.57 7.81
C GLY A 125 -7.30 -1.94 7.91
N GLY A 126 -8.37 -2.09 8.71
CA GLY A 126 -9.31 -3.21 8.61
C GLY A 126 -10.13 -3.19 7.31
N THR A 127 -10.05 -2.09 6.55
CA THR A 127 -10.64 -1.89 5.23
C THR A 127 -9.62 -1.54 4.13
N VAL A 128 -8.29 -1.43 4.38
CA VAL A 128 -7.28 -0.99 3.38
C VAL A 128 -6.59 -2.14 2.72
#